data_AF-A0A9R1VCA3-F1
#
_entry.id   AF-A0A9R1VCA3-F1
#
_cell.length_a   1.000
_cell.length_b   1.000
_cell.length_c   1.000
_cell.angle_alpha   90.00
_cell.angle_beta   90.00
_cell.angle_gamma   90.00
#
_symmetry.space_group_name_H-M   'P 1'
#
loop_
_entity.id
_entity.type
_entity.pdbx_description
1 polymer ?
#
loop_
_entity_poly.entity_id
_entity_poly.type
_entity_poly.pdbx_seq_one_letter_code
_entity_poly.pdbx_strand_id
1 'polypeptide(L)'
;MLSMMAPDNSEAKFIDTIYLEDTNLHCISEFPSAVQTIIRNYKIRFAKQERGLFIKMHSSYPIFDEDSQLIVPSITFANMGISNGSKPTKDDLPRESPTHDHLIFALAGVYLASSRIGNGKDQKSRIRVNYASKTFIIYSLTDSEITLEAMKAIETFEQPFEKFSHQLAELPTDIKKQLCKHIMHAPRHNCSHCSENIEETPFMED
;
A
#
# COMPACT_ATOMS: atom_id res chain seq x y z
N MET A 1 2.88 -8.20 12.97
CA MET A 1 2.37 -7.10 12.13
C MET A 1 3.50 -6.67 11.22
N LEU A 2 3.31 -6.75 9.89
CA LEU A 2 4.42 -6.62 8.96
C LEU A 2 4.73 -5.17 8.64
N SER A 3 5.84 -4.68 9.19
CA SER A 3 6.68 -3.72 8.49
C SER A 3 7.83 -4.56 7.92
N MET A 4 7.98 -4.61 6.60
CA MET A 4 9.13 -5.27 5.98
C MET A 4 10.33 -4.35 6.10
N MET A 5 11.05 -4.53 7.20
CA MET A 5 12.25 -3.77 7.53
C MET A 5 13.45 -4.45 6.87
N ALA A 6 14.41 -3.68 6.35
CA ALA A 6 15.66 -4.24 5.87
C ALA A 6 16.37 -5.01 7.01
N PRO A 7 16.97 -6.19 6.75
CA PRO A 7 17.51 -7.08 7.78
C PRO A 7 18.80 -6.59 8.48
N ASP A 8 19.17 -5.32 8.36
CA ASP A 8 20.32 -4.73 9.06
C ASP A 8 19.97 -3.38 9.70
N ASN A 9 20.09 -3.33 11.03
CA ASN A 9 20.05 -2.16 11.93
C ASN A 9 18.75 -1.33 12.05
N SER A 10 18.07 -1.54 13.18
CA SER A 10 17.47 -0.54 14.11
C SER A 10 16.68 0.67 13.60
N GLU A 11 16.27 0.72 12.34
CA GLU A 11 15.46 1.80 11.79
C GLU A 11 14.38 1.21 10.87
N ALA A 12 13.11 1.49 11.17
CA ALA A 12 11.96 1.10 10.37
C ALA A 12 12.04 1.76 8.97
N LYS A 13 12.59 1.04 7.99
CA LYS A 13 12.81 1.54 6.62
C LYS A 13 11.88 0.83 5.64
N PHE A 14 11.10 1.58 4.87
CA PHE A 14 10.19 1.01 3.87
C PHE A 14 10.90 0.75 2.54
N ILE A 15 10.67 -0.43 1.99
CA ILE A 15 11.16 -0.84 0.68
C ILE A 15 9.97 -0.75 -0.30
N ASP A 16 10.03 0.13 -1.30
CA ASP A 16 8.96 0.23 -2.33
C ASP A 16 8.99 -0.97 -3.30
N THR A 17 10.13 -1.63 -3.49
CA THR A 17 10.23 -2.81 -4.37
C THR A 17 11.20 -3.87 -3.83
N ILE A 18 10.72 -5.09 -3.68
CA ILE A 18 11.52 -6.26 -3.30
C ILE A 18 11.74 -7.14 -4.53
N TYR A 19 13.00 -7.43 -4.85
CA TYR A 19 13.37 -8.46 -5.83
C TYR A 19 13.67 -9.77 -5.14
N LEU A 20 12.96 -10.81 -5.56
CA LEU A 20 13.08 -12.15 -5.02
C LEU A 20 13.97 -13.00 -5.95
N GLU A 21 15.25 -12.63 -5.99
CA GLU A 21 16.33 -13.43 -6.59
C GLU A 21 16.79 -14.53 -5.61
N ASP A 22 17.53 -15.54 -6.08
CA ASP A 22 17.88 -16.72 -5.27
C ASP A 22 18.68 -16.41 -3.99
N THR A 23 19.28 -15.23 -3.90
CA THR A 23 20.02 -14.72 -2.74
C THR A 23 19.15 -14.03 -1.68
N ASN A 24 17.89 -13.67 -1.97
CA ASN A 24 17.03 -12.86 -1.08
C ASN A 24 15.83 -13.63 -0.48
N LEU A 25 15.89 -14.96 -0.43
CA LEU A 25 14.82 -15.79 0.14
C LEU A 25 14.53 -15.47 1.63
N HIS A 26 15.47 -14.86 2.36
CA HIS A 26 15.24 -14.41 3.74
C HIS A 26 14.12 -13.37 3.84
N CYS A 27 14.00 -12.43 2.89
CA CYS A 27 12.93 -11.44 2.88
C CYS A 27 11.54 -12.07 2.73
N ILE A 28 11.45 -13.28 2.16
CA ILE A 28 10.18 -14.01 2.06
C ILE A 28 9.72 -14.45 3.46
N SER A 29 10.65 -14.77 4.36
CA SER A 29 10.32 -15.27 5.71
C SER A 29 9.57 -14.25 6.56
N GLU A 30 9.70 -12.97 6.25
CA GLU A 30 9.00 -11.88 6.94
C GLU A 30 7.51 -11.85 6.60
N PHE A 31 7.09 -12.33 5.41
CA PHE A 31 5.70 -12.39 4.96
C PHE A 31 4.83 -13.36 5.79
N PRO A 32 3.50 -13.15 5.92
CA PRO A 32 2.61 -14.16 6.48
C PRO A 32 2.75 -15.49 5.73
N SER A 33 2.67 -16.62 6.43
CA SER A 33 2.88 -17.96 5.83
C SER A 33 2.04 -18.22 4.56
N ALA A 34 0.81 -17.73 4.53
CA ALA A 34 -0.07 -17.77 3.36
C ALA A 34 0.54 -17.02 2.16
N VAL A 35 1.08 -15.82 2.40
CA VAL A 35 1.73 -14.99 1.38
C VAL A 35 3.05 -15.60 0.92
N GLN A 36 3.85 -16.17 1.83
CA GLN A 36 5.04 -16.92 1.45
C GLN A 36 4.71 -18.06 0.48
N THR A 37 3.63 -18.79 0.76
CA THR A 37 3.17 -19.89 -0.08
C THR A 37 2.73 -19.40 -1.45
N ILE A 38 2.02 -18.27 -1.50
CA ILE A 38 1.63 -17.61 -2.76
C ILE A 38 2.85 -17.19 -3.57
N ILE A 39 3.82 -16.53 -2.95
CA ILE A 39 5.06 -16.08 -3.60
C ILE A 39 5.83 -17.26 -4.20
N ARG A 40 6.01 -18.35 -3.43
CA ARG A 40 6.68 -19.57 -3.90
C ARG A 40 5.94 -20.20 -5.08
N ASN A 41 4.62 -20.35 -4.97
CA ASN A 41 3.79 -20.90 -6.04
C ASN A 41 3.83 -20.04 -7.31
N TYR A 42 3.84 -18.72 -7.15
CA TYR A 42 3.92 -17.78 -8.27
C TYR A 42 5.29 -17.88 -8.97
N LYS A 43 6.38 -17.94 -8.20
CA LYS A 43 7.74 -18.17 -8.74
C LYS A 43 7.79 -19.47 -9.55
N ILE A 44 7.35 -20.59 -8.98
CA ILE A 44 7.38 -21.91 -9.65
C ILE A 44 6.59 -21.89 -10.96
N ARG A 45 5.42 -21.23 -10.98
CA ARG A 45 4.51 -21.27 -12.14
C ARG A 45 4.92 -20.33 -13.26
N PHE A 46 5.49 -19.18 -12.92
CA PHE A 46 5.62 -18.09 -13.88
C PHE A 46 7.06 -17.59 -14.06
N ALA A 47 7.91 -17.66 -13.03
CA ALA A 47 9.32 -17.29 -13.12
C ALA A 47 10.14 -18.49 -13.64
N LYS A 48 10.17 -18.66 -14.97
CA LYS A 48 11.16 -19.55 -15.63
C LYS A 48 12.57 -18.99 -15.39
N GLN A 49 13.58 -19.86 -15.33
CA GLN A 49 14.94 -19.69 -14.76
C GLN A 49 15.69 -18.36 -14.98
N GLU A 50 15.29 -17.48 -15.90
CA GLU A 50 15.96 -16.20 -16.18
C GLU A 50 15.13 -14.95 -15.81
N ARG A 51 13.85 -15.07 -15.44
CA ARG A 51 13.00 -13.91 -15.13
C ARG A 51 12.80 -13.74 -13.64
N GLY A 52 13.32 -12.65 -13.08
CA GLY A 52 13.19 -12.32 -11.66
C GLY A 52 11.76 -11.99 -11.23
N LEU A 53 11.35 -12.45 -10.06
CA LEU A 53 10.09 -12.06 -9.41
C LEU A 53 10.31 -10.75 -8.64
N PHE A 54 9.37 -9.80 -8.78
CA PHE A 54 9.36 -8.59 -7.98
C PHE A 54 8.03 -8.44 -7.24
N ILE A 55 8.08 -7.75 -6.11
CA ILE A 55 6.92 -7.24 -5.38
C ILE A 55 7.11 -5.74 -5.22
N LYS A 56 6.25 -4.96 -5.87
CA LYS A 56 6.18 -3.51 -5.68
C LYS A 56 5.13 -3.19 -4.61
N MET A 57 5.48 -2.46 -3.57
CA MET A 57 4.68 -2.26 -2.37
C MET A 57 4.42 -0.78 -2.14
N HIS A 58 3.15 -0.40 -2.11
CA HIS A 58 2.75 0.85 -1.47
C HIS A 58 2.47 0.53 0.00
N SER A 59 3.32 1.01 0.90
CA SER A 59 3.23 0.70 2.33
C SER A 59 3.23 1.97 3.17
N SER A 60 2.36 2.02 4.18
CA SER A 60 2.37 3.09 5.18
C SER A 60 3.30 2.76 6.34
N TYR A 61 3.84 3.80 6.97
CA TYR A 61 4.48 3.67 8.28
C TYR A 61 3.46 3.21 9.34
N PRO A 62 3.87 2.35 10.30
CA PRO A 62 3.10 2.20 11.53
C PRO A 62 3.08 3.53 12.28
N ILE A 63 1.97 3.83 12.93
CA ILE A 63 1.82 5.05 13.73
C ILE A 63 1.66 4.64 15.19
N PHE A 64 2.40 5.32 16.05
CA PHE A 64 2.40 5.13 17.49
C PHE A 64 1.88 6.40 18.18
N ASP A 65 1.31 6.24 19.37
CA ASP A 65 0.98 7.35 20.25
C ASP A 65 2.21 7.84 21.05
N GLU A 66 1.98 8.81 21.94
CA GLU A 66 3.03 9.39 22.79
C GLU A 66 3.67 8.35 23.74
N ASP A 67 2.92 7.32 24.12
CA ASP A 67 3.37 6.21 24.99
C ASP A 67 4.03 5.07 24.19
N SER A 68 4.34 5.32 22.91
CA SER A 68 4.90 4.33 21.97
C SER A 68 4.02 3.10 21.78
N GLN A 69 2.72 3.19 22.08
CA GLN A 69 1.75 2.15 21.77
C GLN A 69 1.30 2.29 20.33
N LEU A 70 1.16 1.16 19.66
CA LEU A 70 0.75 1.14 18.27
C LEU A 70 -0.73 1.53 18.14
N ILE A 71 -1.00 2.60 17.38
CA ILE A 71 -2.36 3.03 17.05
C ILE A 71 -2.80 2.59 15.66
N VAL A 72 -1.92 2.71 14.65
CA VAL A 72 -2.24 2.32 13.27
C VAL A 72 -1.20 1.34 12.77
N PRO A 73 -1.60 0.11 12.41
CA PRO A 73 -0.70 -0.85 11.81
C PRO A 73 -0.19 -0.37 10.45
N SER A 74 0.99 -0.81 10.03
CA SER A 74 1.40 -0.61 8.63
C SER A 74 0.37 -1.24 7.69
N ILE A 75 -0.08 -0.46 6.72
CA ILE A 75 -1.05 -0.85 5.70
C ILE A 75 -0.29 -0.96 4.38
N THR A 76 -0.43 -2.09 3.69
CA THR A 76 0.31 -2.36 2.46
C THR A 76 -0.59 -2.82 1.33
N PHE A 77 -0.39 -2.24 0.15
CA PHE A 77 -1.00 -2.64 -1.10
C PHE A 77 0.09 -2.98 -2.11
N ALA A 78 0.23 -4.26 -2.45
CA ALA A 78 1.39 -4.78 -3.17
C ALA A 78 1.02 -5.44 -4.50
N ASN A 79 1.81 -5.13 -5.53
CA ASN A 79 1.78 -5.76 -6.84
C ASN A 79 2.93 -6.77 -6.96
N MET A 80 2.60 -8.02 -7.24
CA MET A 80 3.54 -9.08 -7.55
C MET A 80 3.59 -9.32 -9.06
N GLY A 81 4.78 -9.26 -9.64
CA GLY A 81 4.98 -9.41 -11.09
C GLY A 81 6.34 -10.00 -11.46
N ILE A 82 6.53 -10.24 -12.76
CA ILE A 82 7.78 -10.78 -13.29
C ILE A 82 8.54 -9.68 -14.03
N SER A 83 9.82 -9.53 -13.71
CA SER A 83 10.70 -8.60 -14.39
C SER A 83 10.96 -9.04 -15.83
N ASN A 84 11.00 -8.06 -16.74
CA ASN A 84 11.40 -8.22 -18.14
C ASN A 84 12.85 -7.78 -18.38
N GLY A 85 13.70 -7.81 -17.35
CA GLY A 85 15.10 -7.37 -17.44
C GLY A 85 15.33 -5.88 -17.17
N SER A 86 14.29 -5.05 -17.15
CA SER A 86 14.35 -3.70 -16.59
C SER A 86 14.00 -3.73 -15.10
N LYS A 87 14.86 -3.11 -14.29
CA LYS A 87 14.70 -2.98 -12.84
C LYS A 87 14.06 -1.62 -12.55
N PRO A 88 12.87 -1.51 -11.92
CA PRO A 88 12.51 -0.30 -11.20
C PRO A 88 13.67 0.14 -10.27
N THR A 89 13.92 1.44 -10.25
CA THR A 89 14.98 2.08 -9.47
C THR A 89 14.84 1.63 -8.01
N LYS A 90 15.93 1.15 -7.42
CA LYS A 90 15.97 0.90 -5.98
C LYS A 90 15.94 2.26 -5.31
N ASP A 91 14.89 2.58 -4.57
CA ASP A 91 14.81 3.85 -3.88
C ASP A 91 15.99 4.03 -2.93
N ASP A 92 16.56 5.24 -2.94
CA ASP A 92 17.54 5.64 -1.94
C ASP A 92 16.84 5.70 -0.58
N LEU A 93 17.29 4.85 0.33
CA LEU A 93 16.74 4.76 1.67
C LEU A 93 16.89 6.10 2.38
N PRO A 94 15.80 6.71 2.89
CA PRO A 94 15.92 7.88 3.76
C PRO A 94 16.76 7.50 4.98
N ARG A 95 17.77 8.32 5.30
CA ARG A 95 18.65 8.12 6.46
C ARG A 95 18.04 8.65 7.77
N GLU A 96 16.87 9.26 7.70
CA GLU A 96 16.23 9.99 8.79
C GLU A 96 14.92 9.33 9.20
N SER A 97 14.53 9.50 10.46
CA SER A 97 13.22 9.09 10.95
C SER A 97 12.11 9.71 10.10
N PRO A 98 11.01 8.98 9.83
CA PRO A 98 9.92 9.51 9.02
C PRO A 98 9.35 10.79 9.66
N THR A 99 9.27 11.85 8.88
CA THR A 99 8.58 13.08 9.27
C THR A 99 7.08 12.84 9.24
N HIS A 100 6.33 13.78 9.80
CA HIS A 100 4.86 13.77 9.75
C HIS A 100 4.32 13.66 8.31
N ASP A 101 4.91 14.43 7.39
CA ASP A 101 4.57 14.41 5.97
C ASP A 101 4.83 13.03 5.34
N HIS A 102 5.93 12.36 5.72
CA HIS A 102 6.21 10.99 5.24
C HIS A 102 5.09 10.01 5.64
N LEU A 103 4.53 10.13 6.85
CA LEU A 103 3.41 9.30 7.29
C LEU A 103 2.17 9.53 6.42
N ILE A 104 1.84 10.80 6.18
CA ILE A 104 0.66 11.22 5.42
C ILE A 104 0.78 10.78 3.97
N PHE A 105 1.92 11.06 3.31
CA PHE A 105 2.15 10.68 1.92
C PHE A 105 2.14 9.17 1.72
N ALA A 106 2.69 8.41 2.68
CA ALA A 106 2.68 6.96 2.61
C ALA A 106 1.25 6.39 2.72
N LEU A 107 0.43 6.89 3.65
CA LEU A 107 -0.99 6.52 3.77
C LEU A 107 -1.79 6.91 2.51
N ALA A 108 -1.59 8.13 2.00
CA ALA A 108 -2.22 8.58 0.76
C ALA A 108 -1.81 7.70 -0.43
N GLY A 109 -0.53 7.35 -0.53
CA GLY A 109 0.02 6.48 -1.57
C GLY A 109 -0.63 5.11 -1.60
N VAL A 110 -0.84 4.48 -0.43
CA VAL A 110 -1.54 3.19 -0.30
C VAL A 110 -2.96 3.29 -0.88
N TYR A 111 -3.73 4.29 -0.45
CA TYR A 111 -5.12 4.44 -0.87
C TYR A 111 -5.28 4.84 -2.34
N LEU A 112 -4.45 5.76 -2.82
CA LEU A 112 -4.45 6.15 -4.23
C LEU A 112 -4.06 4.97 -5.14
N ALA A 113 -3.13 4.11 -4.71
CA ALA A 113 -2.76 2.91 -5.44
C ALA A 113 -3.91 1.91 -5.53
N SER A 114 -4.63 1.65 -4.44
CA SER A 114 -5.77 0.72 -4.44
C SER A 114 -6.97 1.28 -5.21
N SER A 115 -7.28 2.58 -5.03
CA SER A 115 -8.46 3.23 -5.60
C SER A 115 -8.42 3.28 -7.13
N ARG A 116 -7.22 3.37 -7.71
CA ARG A 116 -7.02 3.29 -9.17
C ARG A 116 -7.46 1.97 -9.78
N ILE A 117 -7.40 0.88 -9.02
CA ILE A 117 -7.81 -0.46 -9.49
C ILE A 117 -9.33 -0.62 -9.39
N GLY A 118 -9.95 -0.03 -8.36
CA GLY A 118 -11.37 -0.19 -8.03
C GLY A 118 -12.35 0.75 -8.75
N ASN A 119 -11.91 1.91 -9.26
CA ASN A 119 -12.82 2.99 -9.68
C ASN A 119 -12.66 3.52 -11.12
N GLY A 120 -11.95 2.80 -12.00
CA GLY A 120 -11.92 3.18 -13.43
C GLY A 120 -13.29 2.94 -14.07
N LYS A 121 -14.04 4.02 -14.38
CA LYS A 121 -15.38 3.99 -15.01
C LYS A 121 -15.50 3.17 -16.30
N ASP A 122 -14.38 2.73 -16.89
CA ASP A 122 -14.32 1.87 -18.08
C ASP A 122 -13.32 0.69 -17.95
N GLN A 123 -12.83 0.34 -16.76
CA GLN A 123 -11.72 -0.61 -16.61
C GLN A 123 -12.12 -1.95 -15.99
N LYS A 124 -12.17 -2.94 -16.87
CA LYS A 124 -11.95 -4.37 -16.61
C LYS A 124 -10.54 -4.59 -16.04
N SER A 125 -10.24 -4.07 -14.85
CA SER A 125 -8.93 -4.22 -14.21
C SER A 125 -8.52 -5.68 -14.28
N ARG A 126 -7.48 -5.98 -15.06
CA ARG A 126 -7.07 -7.36 -15.30
C ARG A 126 -6.10 -7.79 -14.21
N ILE A 127 -6.63 -7.87 -13.00
CA ILE A 127 -5.86 -8.21 -11.81
C ILE A 127 -6.46 -9.43 -11.11
N ARG A 128 -5.59 -10.15 -10.41
CA ARG A 128 -5.95 -11.21 -9.50
C ARG A 128 -5.45 -10.85 -8.11
N VAL A 129 -6.36 -10.74 -7.15
CA VAL A 129 -6.00 -10.66 -5.73
C VAL A 129 -5.56 -12.04 -5.30
N ASN A 130 -4.30 -12.16 -4.87
CA ASN A 130 -3.70 -13.42 -4.44
C ASN A 130 -3.85 -13.61 -2.92
N TYR A 131 -3.82 -12.52 -2.16
CA TYR A 131 -4.09 -12.50 -0.72
C TYR A 131 -4.71 -11.16 -0.33
N ALA A 132 -5.62 -11.20 0.64
CA ALA A 132 -6.24 -10.04 1.22
C ALA A 132 -6.43 -10.21 2.73
N SER A 133 -6.21 -9.11 3.45
CA SER A 133 -6.46 -8.94 4.87
C SER A 133 -6.81 -7.46 5.13
N LYS A 134 -7.10 -7.10 6.38
CA LYS A 134 -7.45 -5.71 6.75
C LYS A 134 -6.35 -4.69 6.46
N THR A 135 -5.08 -5.11 6.51
CA THR A 135 -3.92 -4.22 6.37
C THR A 135 -2.99 -4.62 5.23
N PHE A 136 -3.28 -5.71 4.51
CA PHE A 136 -2.39 -6.19 3.47
C PHE A 136 -3.13 -6.86 2.32
N ILE A 137 -2.95 -6.33 1.12
CA ILE A 137 -3.34 -6.97 -0.14
C ILE A 137 -2.10 -7.22 -0.98
N ILE A 138 -2.02 -8.41 -1.58
CA ILE A 138 -1.11 -8.69 -2.69
C ILE A 138 -1.92 -9.11 -3.92
N TYR A 139 -1.68 -8.45 -5.04
CA TYR A 139 -2.32 -8.75 -6.31
C TYR A 139 -1.26 -8.99 -7.39
N SER A 140 -1.68 -9.56 -8.51
CA SER A 140 -0.85 -9.70 -9.71
C SER A 140 -1.66 -9.32 -10.94
N LEU A 141 -1.00 -8.86 -11.99
CA LEU A 141 -1.64 -8.70 -13.29
C LEU A 141 -1.99 -10.07 -13.89
N THR A 142 -3.10 -10.13 -14.61
CA THR A 142 -3.61 -11.32 -15.32
C THR A 142 -4.28 -10.86 -16.62
N ASP A 143 -4.74 -11.79 -17.46
CA ASP A 143 -5.53 -11.47 -18.65
C ASP A 143 -7.04 -11.47 -18.40
N SER A 144 -7.46 -12.07 -17.28
CA SER A 144 -8.86 -12.15 -16.86
C SER A 144 -9.33 -10.89 -16.15
N GLU A 145 -10.61 -10.58 -16.25
CA GLU A 145 -11.23 -9.48 -15.50
C GLU A 145 -11.23 -9.78 -13.99
N ILE A 146 -11.15 -8.72 -13.19
CA ILE A 146 -11.25 -8.81 -11.73
C ILE A 146 -12.56 -9.50 -11.32
N THR A 147 -12.49 -10.41 -10.36
CA THR A 147 -13.69 -11.11 -9.86
C THR A 147 -14.44 -10.24 -8.85
N LEU A 148 -15.72 -10.54 -8.62
CA LEU A 148 -16.53 -9.84 -7.63
C LEU A 148 -15.96 -9.97 -6.21
N GLU A 149 -15.39 -11.13 -5.89
CA GLU A 149 -14.74 -11.39 -4.60
C GLU A 149 -13.49 -10.50 -4.43
N ALA A 150 -12.71 -10.33 -5.50
CA ALA A 150 -11.54 -9.46 -5.50
C ALA A 150 -11.94 -7.98 -5.38
N MET A 151 -13.01 -7.54 -6.05
CA MET A 151 -13.56 -6.18 -5.89
C MET A 151 -13.99 -5.92 -4.44
N LYS A 152 -14.76 -6.84 -3.84
CA LYS A 152 -15.19 -6.75 -2.44
C LYS A 152 -14.03 -6.72 -1.46
N ALA A 153 -12.96 -7.47 -1.73
CA ALA A 153 -11.75 -7.47 -0.91
C ALA A 153 -11.06 -6.10 -0.94
N ILE A 154 -10.97 -5.46 -2.10
CA ILE A 154 -10.41 -4.11 -2.25
C ILE A 154 -11.30 -3.06 -1.59
N GLU A 155 -12.62 -3.13 -1.78
CA GLU A 155 -13.59 -2.25 -1.10
C GLU A 155 -13.46 -2.34 0.43
N THR A 156 -13.38 -3.57 0.97
CA THR A 156 -13.21 -3.79 2.41
C THR A 156 -11.89 -3.20 2.93
N PHE A 157 -10.82 -3.33 2.14
CA PHE A 157 -9.51 -2.77 2.47
C PHE A 157 -9.52 -1.23 2.42
N GLU A 158 -10.30 -0.62 1.53
CA GLU A 158 -10.39 0.82 1.35
C GLU A 158 -11.32 1.52 2.35
N GLN A 159 -12.30 0.80 2.91
CA GLN A 159 -13.28 1.35 3.85
C GLN A 159 -12.69 2.23 4.98
N PRO A 160 -11.54 1.89 5.62
CA PRO A 160 -10.91 2.76 6.60
C PRO A 160 -10.57 4.15 6.06
N PHE A 161 -10.12 4.24 4.80
CA PHE A 161 -9.72 5.49 4.16
C PHE A 161 -10.91 6.33 3.71
N GLU A 162 -12.04 5.72 3.37
CA GLU A 162 -13.22 6.46 2.88
C GLU A 162 -13.80 7.41 3.94
N LYS A 163 -13.80 6.97 5.20
CA LYS A 163 -14.48 7.67 6.32
C LYS A 163 -13.59 7.91 7.54
N PHE A 164 -12.30 7.58 7.47
CA PHE A 164 -11.42 7.46 8.64
C PHE A 164 -12.03 6.57 9.73
N SER A 165 -12.34 5.34 9.32
CA SER A 165 -12.95 4.32 10.17
C SER A 165 -11.98 3.20 10.53
N HIS A 166 -12.38 2.29 11.41
CA HIS A 166 -11.59 1.12 11.83
C HIS A 166 -10.19 1.53 12.28
N GLN A 167 -9.15 0.96 11.67
CA GLN A 167 -7.75 1.25 11.99
C GLN A 167 -7.32 2.70 11.76
N LEU A 168 -8.07 3.50 10.99
CA LEU A 168 -7.79 4.93 10.80
C LEU A 168 -8.64 5.83 11.72
N ALA A 169 -9.52 5.24 12.54
CA ALA A 169 -10.31 5.99 13.51
C ALA A 169 -9.45 6.57 14.63
N GLU A 170 -8.36 5.90 15.00
CA GLU A 170 -7.41 6.31 16.05
C GLU A 170 -6.38 7.35 15.57
N LEU A 171 -6.42 7.75 14.29
CA LEU A 171 -5.53 8.80 13.80
C LEU A 171 -5.81 10.14 14.51
N PRO A 172 -4.76 10.86 14.93
CA PRO A 172 -4.86 12.25 15.36
C PRO A 172 -5.60 13.12 14.33
N THR A 173 -6.38 14.09 14.82
CA THR A 173 -7.23 14.95 13.98
C THR A 173 -6.43 15.74 12.95
N ASP A 174 -5.24 16.22 13.31
CA ASP A 174 -4.32 16.91 12.42
C ASP A 174 -3.86 16.01 11.26
N ILE A 175 -3.52 14.74 11.54
CA ILE A 175 -3.18 13.75 10.50
C ILE A 175 -4.39 13.49 9.61
N LYS A 176 -5.59 13.30 10.18
CA LYS A 176 -6.82 13.08 9.39
C LYS A 176 -7.09 14.24 8.42
N LYS A 177 -6.97 15.48 8.89
CA LYS A 177 -7.16 16.68 8.06
C LYS A 177 -6.17 16.73 6.90
N GLN A 178 -4.89 16.55 7.19
CA GLN A 178 -3.85 16.58 6.15
C GLN A 178 -3.98 15.41 5.18
N LEU A 179 -4.21 14.20 5.67
CA LEU A 179 -4.47 13.03 4.82
C LEU A 179 -5.68 13.27 3.91
N CYS A 180 -6.78 13.83 4.44
CA CYS A 180 -7.95 14.20 3.65
C CYS A 180 -7.60 15.14 2.49
N LYS A 181 -6.78 16.17 2.73
CA LYS A 181 -6.33 17.08 1.65
C LYS A 181 -5.66 16.33 0.49
N HIS A 182 -4.96 15.24 0.75
CA HIS A 182 -4.30 14.44 -0.29
C HIS A 182 -5.21 13.43 -1.01
N ILE A 183 -6.30 13.01 -0.39
CA ILE A 183 -7.16 11.93 -0.92
C ILE A 183 -8.60 12.36 -1.20
N MET A 184 -8.97 13.62 -0.96
CA MET A 184 -10.32 14.13 -1.17
C MET A 184 -10.82 14.07 -2.61
N HIS A 185 -9.90 13.99 -3.59
CA HIS A 185 -10.25 13.81 -4.99
C HIS A 185 -10.50 12.34 -5.37
N ALA A 186 -10.26 11.39 -4.47
CA ALA A 186 -10.50 9.98 -4.74
C ALA A 186 -12.02 9.68 -4.71
N PRO A 187 -12.55 8.88 -5.65
CA PRO A 187 -14.00 8.75 -5.88
C PRO A 187 -14.84 8.29 -4.68
N ARG A 188 -14.24 7.51 -3.77
CA ARG A 188 -14.92 6.93 -2.60
C ARG A 188 -14.60 7.64 -1.30
N HIS A 189 -13.67 8.60 -1.31
CA HIS A 189 -13.32 9.32 -0.08
C HIS A 189 -14.37 10.37 0.24
N ASN A 190 -15.01 10.22 1.39
CA ASN A 190 -16.01 11.15 1.87
C ASN A 190 -16.03 11.10 3.40
N CYS A 191 -15.08 11.81 4.01
CA CYS A 191 -14.98 11.95 5.46
C CYS A 191 -15.52 13.33 5.91
N SER A 192 -15.63 13.52 7.23
CA SER A 192 -16.10 14.78 7.82
C SER A 192 -15.24 16.00 7.47
N HIS A 193 -13.97 15.80 7.10
CA HIS A 193 -13.03 16.88 6.78
C HIS A 193 -13.06 17.31 5.30
N CYS A 194 -13.76 16.58 4.42
CA CYS A 194 -13.84 16.95 3.00
C CYS A 194 -14.46 18.33 2.78
N SER A 195 -15.49 18.67 3.57
CA SER A 195 -16.19 19.96 3.48
C SER A 195 -15.34 21.12 4.00
N GLU A 196 -14.51 20.88 5.02
CA GLU A 196 -13.61 21.88 5.61
C GLU A 196 -12.51 22.32 4.64
N ASN A 197 -12.06 21.43 3.74
CA ASN A 197 -10.99 21.70 2.77
C ASN A 197 -11.43 22.51 1.55
N ILE A 198 -12.74 22.66 1.30
CA ILE A 198 -13.27 23.44 0.16
C ILE A 198 -13.20 24.95 0.44
N GLU A 199 -13.13 25.36 1.70
CA GLU A 199 -13.12 26.77 2.11
C GLU A 199 -11.73 27.42 2.09
N GLU A 200 -10.65 26.64 1.87
CA GLU A 200 -9.25 27.12 1.90
C GLU A 200 -8.64 27.48 0.53
N THR A 201 -9.41 27.55 -0.57
CA THR A 201 -8.90 28.16 -1.81
C THR A 201 -9.34 29.63 -1.92
N PRO A 202 -8.47 30.62 -1.63
CA PRO A 202 -8.75 31.99 -2.03
C PRO A 202 -8.73 32.02 -3.56
N PHE A 203 -9.86 32.36 -4.16
CA PHE A 203 -9.88 32.94 -5.49
C PHE A 203 -9.05 34.22 -5.42
N MET A 204 -7.82 34.18 -5.91
CA MET A 204 -7.14 35.39 -6.36
C MET A 204 -7.68 35.69 -7.76
N GLU A 205 -8.58 36.67 -7.85
CA GLU A 205 -8.91 37.33 -9.11
C GLU A 205 -7.77 38.30 -9.47
N ASP A 206 -7.32 38.23 -10.72
CA ASP A 206 -6.36 39.13 -11.36
C ASP A 206 -6.91 40.56 -11.53
#